data_AF-A0A1I2FS01-F1
#
_entry.id   AF-A0A1I2FS01-F1
#
_cell.length_a   1.000
_cell.length_b   1.000
_cell.length_c   1.000
_cell.angle_alpha   90.00
_cell.angle_beta   90.00
_cell.angle_gamma   90.00
#
_symmetry.space_group_name_H-M   'P 1'
#
loop_
_entity.id
_entity.type
_entity.pdbx_description
1 polymer ?
#
loop_
_entity_poly.entity_id
_entity_poly.type
_entity_poly.pdbx_seq_one_letter_code
_entity_poly.pdbx_strand_id
1 'polypeptide(L)' 'MNERTYVKFHFKTAQGIRNFMIEETAEMKLHDMDFAQRDLFKNIAVGDFPQWNLQIQIMTEEQANS' A
#
# COMPACT_ATOMS: atom_id res chain seq x y z
N MET A 1 27.40 -23.01 -1.80
CA MET A 1 26.06 -23.43 -1.35
C MET A 1 25.21 -22.19 -1.37
N ASN A 2 24.22 -22.13 -2.26
CA ASN A 2 23.29 -20.99 -2.31
C ASN A 2 21.99 -21.45 -1.66
N GLU A 3 21.71 -20.97 -0.46
CA GLU A 3 20.40 -21.15 0.17
C GLU A 3 19.41 -20.19 -0.49
N ARG A 4 18.28 -20.73 -0.94
CA ARG A 4 17.19 -19.93 -1.49
C ARG A 4 16.19 -19.64 -0.39
N THR A 5 15.72 -18.40 -0.37
CA THR A 5 14.75 -17.95 0.62
C THR A 5 13.63 -17.20 -0.09
N TYR A 6 12.39 -17.55 0.23
CA TYR A 6 11.23 -16.83 -0.25
C TYR A 6 11.03 -15.58 0.62
N VAL A 7 10.90 -14.43 -0.03
CA VAL A 7 10.69 -13.16 0.66
C VAL A 7 9.37 -12.56 0.21
N LYS A 8 8.52 -12.22 1.19
CA LYS A 8 7.29 -11.47 0.97
C LYS A 8 7.45 -10.07 1.56
N PHE A 9 7.45 -9.08 0.69
CA PHE A 9 7.52 -7.67 1.06
C PHE A 9 6.12 -7.15 1.43
N HIS A 10 6.02 -6.48 2.57
CA HIS A 10 4.82 -5.80 3.01
C HIS A 10 5.14 -4.32 3.24
N PHE A 11 4.47 -3.46 2.49
CA PHE A 11 4.52 -2.02 2.70
C PHE A 11 3.26 -1.61 3.47
N LYS A 12 3.38 -1.40 4.78
CA LYS A 12 2.27 -1.00 5.63
C LYS A 12 2.17 0.52 5.69
N THR A 13 1.10 1.08 5.14
CA THR A 13 0.80 2.52 5.21
C THR A 13 0.70 2.99 6.68
N ALA A 14 1.37 4.09 7.01
CA ALA A 14 1.31 4.72 8.33
C ALA A 14 0.01 5.54 8.54
N GLN A 15 -0.69 5.87 7.46
CA GLN A 15 -1.92 6.66 7.42
C GLN A 15 -3.18 5.84 7.71
N GLY A 16 -3.03 4.51 7.76
CA GLY A 16 -4.12 3.56 7.88
C GLY A 16 -4.80 3.25 6.54
N ILE A 17 -5.52 2.12 6.50
CA ILE A 17 -6.27 1.70 5.32
C ILE A 17 -7.63 2.40 5.36
N ARG A 18 -7.90 3.24 4.37
CA ARG A 18 -9.19 3.92 4.17
C ARG A 18 -9.72 3.53 2.80
N ASN A 19 -10.88 2.89 2.78
CA ASN A 19 -11.53 2.43 1.56
C ASN A 19 -12.88 3.13 1.44
N PHE A 20 -13.26 3.44 0.21
CA PHE A 20 -14.60 3.92 -0.09
C PHE A 20 -15.61 2.78 -0.04
N MET A 21 -16.84 3.10 0.35
CA MET A 21 -17.98 2.23 0.06
C MET A 21 -18.30 2.25 -1.43
N ILE A 22 -19.01 1.23 -1.90
CA ILE A 22 -19.32 1.05 -3.32
C ILE A 22 -20.11 2.26 -3.86
N GLU A 23 -21.08 2.75 -3.09
CA GLU A 23 -21.94 3.88 -3.44
C GLU A 23 -21.14 5.18 -3.58
N GLU A 24 -20.27 5.46 -2.61
CA GLU A 24 -19.39 6.64 -2.60
C GLU A 24 -18.40 6.64 -3.77
N THR A 25 -17.94 5.46 -4.20
CA THR A 25 -16.99 5.31 -5.30
C THR A 25 -17.61 5.75 -6.64
N ALA A 26 -18.89 5.44 -6.86
CA ALA A 26 -19.58 5.80 -8.10
C ALA A 26 -19.77 7.32 -8.21
N GLU A 27 -20.18 7.96 -7.11
CA GLU A 27 -20.31 9.42 -7.05
C GLU A 27 -18.96 10.12 -7.18
N MET A 28 -17.93 9.63 -6.48
CA MET A 28 -16.60 10.23 -6.53
C MET A 28 -15.98 10.15 -7.93
N LYS A 29 -16.17 9.04 -8.66
CA LYS A 29 -15.69 8.92 -10.05
C LYS A 29 -16.36 9.92 -10.99
N LEU A 30 -17.62 10.29 -10.76
CA LEU A 30 -18.30 11.31 -11.56
C LEU A 30 -17.80 12.73 -11.23
N HIS A 31 -17.46 12.98 -9.95
CA HIS A 31 -17.03 14.29 -9.49
C HIS A 31 -15.54 14.57 -9.69
N ASP A 32 -14.68 13.59 -9.47
CA ASP A 32 -13.23 13.73 -9.49
C ASP A 32 -12.55 12.38 -9.80
N MET A 33 -12.33 12.11 -11.09
CA MET A 33 -11.60 10.91 -11.51
C MET A 33 -10.13 10.90 -11.07
N ASP A 34 -9.55 12.08 -10.81
CA ASP A 34 -8.14 12.25 -10.44
C ASP A 34 -7.94 12.40 -8.92
N PHE A 35 -8.96 12.06 -8.13
CA PHE A 35 -8.98 12.24 -6.68
C PHE A 35 -7.70 11.73 -6.00
N ALA A 36 -7.27 10.50 -6.29
CA ALA A 36 -6.10 9.89 -5.66
C ALA A 36 -4.79 10.61 -6.03
N GLN A 37 -4.66 11.07 -7.28
CA GLN A 37 -3.48 11.82 -7.71
C GLN A 37 -3.45 13.21 -7.07
N ARG A 38 -4.59 13.89 -7.02
CA ARG A 38 -4.73 15.21 -6.42
C ARG A 38 -4.48 15.17 -4.91
N ASP A 39 -4.99 14.16 -4.23
CA ASP A 39 -4.76 13.94 -2.79
C ASP A 39 -3.26 13.79 -2.50
N LEU A 40 -2.58 12.91 -3.23
CA LEU A 40 -1.14 12.72 -3.08
C LEU A 40 -0.35 14.02 -3.33
N PHE A 41 -0.66 14.75 -4.41
CA PHE A 41 0.02 16.00 -4.72
C PHE A 41 -0.21 17.06 -3.65
N LYS A 42 -1.44 17.22 -3.16
CA LYS A 42 -1.79 18.18 -2.11
C LYS A 42 -1.08 17.86 -0.80
N ASN A 43 -1.06 16.59 -0.39
CA ASN A 43 -0.42 16.16 0.85
C ASN A 43 1.10 16.40 0.80
N ILE A 44 1.74 16.11 -0.33
CA ILE A 44 3.15 16.46 -0.56
C ILE A 44 3.38 17.97 -0.49
N ALA A 45 2.50 18.78 -1.10
CA ALA A 45 2.65 20.24 -1.14
C ALA A 45 2.55 20.92 0.23
N VAL A 46 1.78 20.35 1.17
CA VAL A 46 1.64 20.86 2.55
C VAL A 46 2.65 20.26 3.53
N GLY A 47 3.57 19.41 3.04
CA GLY A 47 4.58 18.74 3.86
C GLY A 47 4.07 17.51 4.63
N ASP A 48 2.85 17.05 4.35
CA ASP A 48 2.31 15.78 4.85
C ASP A 48 2.74 14.63 3.93
N PHE A 49 4.01 14.25 4.03
CA PHE A 49 4.57 13.23 3.17
C PHE A 49 4.05 11.85 3.57
N PRO A 50 3.54 11.06 2.61
CA PRO A 50 3.04 9.76 2.95
C PRO A 50 4.18 8.80 3.33
N GLN A 51 3.96 8.00 4.37
CA GLN A 51 4.96 7.09 4.94
C GLN A 51 4.49 5.62 4.91
N TRP A 52 5.43 4.71 4.69
CA TRP A 52 5.20 3.26 4.73
C TRP A 52 6.26 2.56 5.56
N ASN A 53 5.79 1.67 6.43
CA ASN A 53 6.63 0.77 7.21
C ASN A 53 6.91 -0.48 6.37
N LEU A 54 8.17 -0.68 5.98
CA LEU A 54 8.60 -1.87 5.27
C LEU A 54 8.78 -3.03 6.25
N GLN A 55 8.04 -4.11 6.01
CA GLN A 55 8.14 -5.37 6.74
C GLN A 55 8.42 -6.49 5.75
N ILE A 56 9.37 -7.36 6.06
CA ILE A 56 9.68 -8.53 5.24
C ILE A 56 9.33 -9.79 6.01
N GLN A 57 8.64 -10.71 5.34
CA GLN A 57 8.47 -12.08 5.81
C GLN A 57 9.40 -12.96 5.00
N ILE A 58 10.19 -13.76 5.70
CA ILE A 58 11.22 -14.61 5.13
C ILE A 58 10.81 -16.05 5.43
N MET A 59 10.78 -16.90 4.41
CA MET A 59 10.44 -18.32 4.52
C MET A 59 11.52 -19.16 3.83
N THR A 60 12.04 -20.16 4.52
CA THR A 60 13.04 -21.07 3.97
C THR A 60 12.41 -22.08 3.01
N GLU A 61 13.20 -22.73 2.14
CA GLU A 61 12.68 -23.80 1.26
C GLU A 61 12.08 -24.97 2.05
N GLU A 62 12.59 -25.26 3.26
CA GLU A 62 12.04 -26.31 4.13
C GLU A 62 10.63 -25.96 4.64
N GLN A 63 10.41 -24.71 5.01
CA GLN A 63 9.09 -24.20 5.43
C GLN A 63 8.10 -24.08 4.26
N ALA A 64 8.59 -24.03 3.02
CA ALA A 64 7.76 -23.95 1.82
C ALA A 64 7.14 -25.29 1.40
N ASN A 65 7.82 -26.39 1.74
CA ASN A 65 7.46 -27.76 1.34
C ASN A 65 6.70 -28.55 2.42
N SER A 66 6.46 -27.95 3.59
CA SER A 66 5.63 -28.48 4.67
C SER A 66 4.20 -27.98 4.58
#